data_AF-X6K9Z7-F1
#
_entry.id   AF-X6K9Z7-F1
#
_cell.length_a   1.000
_cell.length_b   1.000
_cell.length_c   1.000
_cell.angle_alpha   90.00
_cell.angle_beta   90.00
_cell.angle_gamma   90.00
#
_symmetry.space_group_name_H-M   'P 1'
#
loop_
_entity.id
_entity.type
_entity.pdbx_description
1 polymer ?
#
loop_
_entity_poly.entity_id
_entity_poly.type
_entity_poly.pdbx_seq_one_letter_code
_entity_poly.pdbx_strand_id
1 'polypeptide(L)'
;MAAAPTSKGQACGYDSPQTASQGFLNWLYPDSLYVVGAISKEVAAGRLPVANFDQTGPDLFGHRFKLTATALEQFGDMLRAASPGPAQPSVSLVVVEPMLWTRFDQGPEGLRTTVHVTGALRGDLVLVSGEAVLTEIASRRLTFGQAVKRGVVRLYGTAPQIAQFLLSYSDVGANDSAVETSLRPVFSLASVAAGSPHFASLQSHPVGIAPAELGCTPDHAEISFHEGERQ
;
A
#
# COMPACT_ATOMS: atom_id res chain seq x y z
N MET A 1 -18.10 -12.57 -38.54
CA MET A 1 -17.31 -11.65 -37.70
C MET A 1 -18.09 -11.42 -36.42
N ALA A 2 -17.69 -12.05 -35.32
CA ALA A 2 -18.36 -11.87 -34.03
C ALA A 2 -17.74 -10.64 -33.35
N ALA A 3 -18.58 -9.65 -33.03
CA ALA A 3 -18.18 -8.48 -32.26
C ALA A 3 -17.79 -8.93 -30.85
N ALA A 4 -16.59 -8.55 -30.41
CA ALA A 4 -16.19 -8.74 -29.03
C ALA A 4 -17.10 -7.89 -28.12
N PRO A 5 -17.55 -8.42 -26.97
CA PRO A 5 -18.29 -7.61 -26.02
C PRO A 5 -17.37 -6.49 -25.51
N THR A 6 -17.73 -5.25 -25.83
CA THR A 6 -17.19 -4.08 -25.15
C THR A 6 -17.72 -4.10 -23.72
N SER A 7 -16.99 -4.77 -22.83
CA SER A 7 -17.17 -4.64 -21.40
C SER A 7 -16.97 -3.16 -21.05
N LYS A 8 -18.08 -2.42 -20.97
CA LYS A 8 -18.12 -1.12 -20.32
C LYS A 8 -17.48 -1.33 -18.95
N GLY A 9 -16.41 -0.60 -18.67
CA GLY A 9 -15.70 -0.70 -17.40
C GLY A 9 -16.72 -0.80 -16.27
N GLN A 10 -16.60 -1.85 -15.45
CA GLN A 10 -17.33 -1.92 -14.19
C GLN A 10 -16.99 -0.60 -13.49
N ALA A 11 -18.00 0.28 -13.46
CA ALA A 11 -17.83 1.67 -13.08
C ALA A 11 -17.14 1.69 -11.72
N CYS A 12 -16.12 2.50 -11.52
CA CYS A 12 -15.45 2.51 -10.23
C CYS A 12 -16.42 3.00 -9.12
N GLY A 13 -16.02 2.84 -7.87
CA GLY A 13 -16.72 3.27 -6.65
C GLY A 13 -17.11 4.74 -6.61
N TYR A 14 -16.53 5.56 -7.49
CA TYR A 14 -16.92 6.94 -7.70
C TYR A 14 -18.23 7.10 -8.49
N ASP A 15 -18.62 6.11 -9.28
CA ASP A 15 -19.82 6.11 -10.12
C ASP A 15 -20.95 5.22 -9.55
N SER A 16 -20.63 4.17 -8.78
CA SER A 16 -21.62 3.27 -8.13
C SER A 16 -21.03 2.50 -6.95
N PRO A 17 -21.82 1.99 -5.97
CA PRO A 17 -21.31 1.17 -4.86
C PRO A 17 -20.73 -0.18 -5.32
N GLN A 18 -19.62 -0.66 -4.70
CA GLN A 18 -18.75 -1.74 -5.25
C GLN A 18 -18.53 -2.98 -4.37
N THR A 19 -19.39 -3.26 -3.40
CA THR A 19 -19.18 -4.41 -2.48
C THR A 19 -19.03 -5.75 -3.20
N ALA A 20 -19.77 -5.98 -4.29
CA ALA A 20 -19.64 -7.18 -5.12
C ALA A 20 -18.27 -7.25 -5.86
N SER A 21 -17.74 -6.11 -6.28
CA SER A 21 -16.49 -6.01 -7.04
C SER A 21 -15.27 -6.34 -6.17
N GLN A 22 -15.31 -6.05 -4.86
CA GLN A 22 -14.26 -6.42 -3.92
C GLN A 22 -14.19 -7.94 -3.70
N GLY A 23 -15.34 -8.62 -3.61
CA GLY A 23 -15.39 -10.09 -3.56
C GLY A 23 -14.80 -10.73 -4.82
N PHE A 24 -15.11 -10.17 -5.99
CA PHE A 24 -14.54 -10.61 -7.26
C PHE A 24 -13.03 -10.33 -7.36
N LEU A 25 -12.55 -9.19 -6.83
CA LEU A 25 -11.12 -8.91 -6.76
C LEU A 25 -10.37 -9.98 -5.96
N ASN A 26 -10.89 -10.38 -4.79
CA ASN A 26 -10.26 -11.42 -3.98
C ASN A 26 -10.25 -12.81 -4.63
N TRP A 27 -11.26 -13.09 -5.46
CA TRP A 27 -11.29 -14.30 -6.25
C TRP A 27 -10.17 -14.35 -7.30
N LEU A 28 -9.95 -13.24 -8.02
CA LEU A 28 -8.90 -13.15 -9.04
C LEU A 28 -7.49 -12.96 -8.44
N TYR A 29 -7.41 -12.23 -7.32
CA TYR A 29 -6.18 -11.88 -6.62
C TYR A 29 -6.31 -12.31 -5.16
N PRO A 30 -5.95 -13.57 -4.85
CA PRO A 30 -6.03 -14.11 -3.51
C PRO A 30 -5.31 -13.21 -2.51
N ASP A 31 -5.87 -13.10 -1.32
CA ASP A 31 -5.38 -12.26 -0.24
C ASP A 31 -5.41 -10.74 -0.48
N SER A 32 -6.07 -10.25 -1.53
CA SER A 32 -6.20 -8.81 -1.76
C SER A 32 -7.00 -8.12 -0.64
N LEU A 33 -7.94 -8.83 0.01
CA LEU A 33 -8.64 -8.31 1.19
C LEU A 33 -7.73 -8.13 2.41
N TYR A 34 -6.59 -8.82 2.50
CA TYR A 34 -5.63 -8.56 3.59
C TYR A 34 -4.99 -7.17 3.45
N VAL A 35 -4.93 -6.61 2.24
CA VAL A 35 -4.47 -5.22 2.03
C VAL A 35 -5.42 -4.25 2.72
N VAL A 36 -6.73 -4.45 2.58
CA VAL A 36 -7.75 -3.65 3.29
C VAL A 36 -7.55 -3.75 4.80
N GLY A 37 -7.40 -4.96 5.33
CA GLY A 37 -7.14 -5.17 6.76
C GLY A 37 -5.83 -4.52 7.25
N ALA A 38 -4.77 -4.59 6.45
CA ALA A 38 -3.48 -3.95 6.77
C ALA A 38 -3.59 -2.43 6.77
N ILE A 39 -4.30 -1.84 5.81
CA ILE A 39 -4.56 -0.39 5.75
C ILE A 39 -5.34 0.03 6.99
N SER A 40 -6.44 -0.67 7.31
CA SER A 40 -7.23 -0.39 8.53
C SER A 40 -6.39 -0.42 9.80
N LYS A 41 -5.45 -1.38 9.90
CA LYS A 41 -4.51 -1.48 11.03
C LYS A 41 -3.53 -0.29 11.07
N GLU A 42 -3.00 0.15 9.94
CA GLU A 42 -2.08 1.30 9.88
C GLU A 42 -2.81 2.63 10.17
N VAL A 43 -4.06 2.78 9.73
CA VAL A 43 -4.93 3.93 10.06
C VAL A 43 -5.25 3.95 11.55
N ALA A 44 -5.69 2.83 12.12
CA ALA A 44 -5.96 2.72 13.56
C ALA A 44 -4.71 3.02 14.42
N ALA A 45 -3.52 2.73 13.89
CA ALA A 45 -2.25 3.03 14.55
C ALA A 45 -1.71 4.44 14.25
N GLY A 46 -2.44 5.28 13.52
CA GLY A 46 -2.05 6.66 13.17
C GLY A 46 -0.86 6.76 12.22
N ARG A 47 -0.51 5.67 11.51
CA ARG A 47 0.61 5.62 10.55
C ARG A 47 0.19 5.88 9.10
N LEU A 48 -1.11 5.80 8.82
CA LEU A 48 -1.74 6.25 7.57
C LEU A 48 -2.92 7.18 7.91
N PRO A 49 -3.21 8.17 7.06
CA PRO A 49 -4.43 8.95 7.18
C PRO A 49 -5.65 8.11 6.74
N VAL A 50 -6.85 8.55 7.11
CA VAL A 50 -8.09 8.01 6.54
C VAL A 50 -8.16 8.38 5.06
N ALA A 51 -8.52 7.43 4.19
CA ALA A 51 -8.67 7.65 2.75
C ALA A 51 -9.70 8.75 2.45
N ASN A 52 -9.53 9.53 1.38
CA ASN A 52 -10.53 10.55 1.04
C ASN A 52 -11.85 9.91 0.61
N PHE A 53 -11.80 8.72 -0.01
CA PHE A 53 -13.00 7.92 -0.29
C PHE A 53 -13.89 7.71 0.95
N ASP A 54 -13.28 7.43 2.11
CA ASP A 54 -13.97 7.09 3.36
C ASP A 54 -14.40 8.33 4.18
N GLN A 55 -14.07 9.54 3.74
CA GLN A 55 -14.46 10.75 4.46
C GLN A 55 -15.98 10.94 4.46
N THR A 56 -16.54 11.36 5.59
CA THR A 56 -17.97 11.69 5.72
C THR A 56 -18.25 13.05 5.08
N GLY A 57 -19.14 13.09 4.08
CA GLY A 57 -19.58 14.33 3.43
C GLY A 57 -19.86 14.13 1.94
N PRO A 58 -20.58 15.06 1.28
CA PRO A 58 -20.82 14.98 -0.15
C PRO A 58 -19.51 15.15 -0.94
N ASP A 59 -19.26 14.27 -1.92
CA ASP A 59 -18.18 14.49 -2.89
C ASP A 59 -18.66 15.45 -3.98
N LEU A 60 -18.41 16.74 -3.76
CA LEU A 60 -18.82 17.77 -4.70
C LEU A 60 -17.90 17.74 -5.93
N PHE A 61 -18.51 17.58 -7.10
CA PHE A 61 -17.82 17.65 -8.40
C PHE A 61 -16.67 16.65 -8.58
N GLY A 62 -16.79 15.47 -7.97
CA GLY A 62 -15.81 14.38 -8.10
C GLY A 62 -14.43 14.75 -7.57
N HIS A 63 -14.36 15.55 -6.49
CA HIS A 63 -13.11 16.02 -5.92
C HIS A 63 -12.25 14.86 -5.41
N ARG A 64 -12.86 13.84 -4.79
CA ARG A 64 -12.15 12.66 -4.29
C ARG A 64 -11.54 11.84 -5.42
N PHE A 65 -12.27 11.66 -6.52
CA PHE A 65 -11.75 11.04 -7.73
C PHE A 65 -10.54 11.82 -8.26
N LYS A 66 -10.63 13.15 -8.36
CA LYS A 66 -9.53 14.00 -8.83
C LYS A 66 -8.28 13.86 -7.95
N LEU A 67 -8.42 13.90 -6.62
CA LEU A 67 -7.30 13.70 -5.70
C LEU A 67 -6.63 12.33 -5.91
N THR A 68 -7.43 11.28 -6.05
CA THR A 68 -6.93 9.92 -6.29
C THR A 68 -6.23 9.82 -7.64
N ALA A 69 -6.82 10.37 -8.70
CA ALA A 69 -6.25 10.40 -10.04
C ALA A 69 -4.92 11.16 -10.06
N THR A 70 -4.83 12.32 -9.39
CA THR A 70 -3.58 13.07 -9.25
C THR A 70 -2.51 12.27 -8.49
N ALA A 71 -2.87 11.58 -7.41
CA ALA A 71 -1.91 10.73 -6.69
C ALA A 71 -1.40 9.56 -7.56
N LEU A 72 -2.27 8.96 -8.38
CA LEU A 72 -1.92 7.92 -9.34
C LEU A 72 -1.00 8.43 -10.46
N GLU A 73 -1.27 9.62 -10.99
CA GLU A 73 -0.43 10.28 -11.98
C GLU A 73 0.96 10.57 -11.41
N GLN A 74 1.03 11.16 -10.21
CA GLN A 74 2.28 11.41 -9.50
C GLN A 74 3.06 10.13 -9.21
N PHE A 75 2.37 9.06 -8.82
CA PHE A 75 2.99 7.75 -8.66
C PHE A 75 3.59 7.25 -9.98
N GLY A 76 2.85 7.36 -11.10
CA GLY A 76 3.35 7.02 -12.43
C GLY A 76 4.55 7.86 -12.86
N ASP A 77 4.57 9.16 -12.55
CA ASP A 77 5.72 10.02 -12.82
C ASP A 77 6.95 9.61 -12.00
N MET A 78 6.78 9.19 -10.75
CA MET A 78 7.88 8.65 -9.96
C MET A 78 8.40 7.30 -10.51
N LEU A 79 7.51 6.43 -10.98
CA LEU A 79 7.91 5.21 -11.70
C LEU A 79 8.68 5.56 -12.98
N ARG A 80 8.24 6.57 -13.73
CA ARG A 80 8.95 7.03 -14.93
C ARG A 80 10.35 7.52 -14.58
N ALA A 81 10.49 8.32 -13.53
CA ALA A 81 11.76 8.88 -13.08
C ALA A 81 12.73 7.80 -12.56
N ALA A 82 12.22 6.78 -11.88
CA ALA A 82 13.02 5.67 -11.36
C ALA A 82 13.28 4.55 -12.39
N SER A 83 12.71 4.66 -13.60
CA SER A 83 12.73 3.61 -14.62
C SER A 83 14.17 3.21 -15.01
N PRO A 84 14.60 1.94 -14.79
CA PRO A 84 15.92 1.45 -15.23
C PRO A 84 16.09 1.35 -16.76
N GLY A 85 15.08 1.65 -17.57
CA GLY A 85 15.16 1.61 -19.03
C GLY A 85 13.86 1.21 -19.73
N PRO A 86 13.90 1.02 -21.06
CA PRO A 86 12.70 0.86 -21.90
C PRO A 86 12.01 -0.51 -21.80
N ALA A 87 12.64 -1.52 -21.19
CA ALA A 87 12.17 -2.92 -21.22
C ALA A 87 11.47 -3.35 -19.92
N GLN A 88 10.52 -2.56 -19.44
CA GLN A 88 9.81 -2.86 -18.20
C GLN A 88 8.41 -3.43 -18.42
N PRO A 89 7.96 -4.36 -17.55
CA PRO A 89 6.62 -4.90 -17.64
C PRO A 89 5.59 -3.79 -17.45
N SER A 90 4.49 -3.89 -18.19
CA SER A 90 3.31 -3.07 -17.90
C SER A 90 2.77 -3.44 -16.52
N VAL A 91 2.29 -2.45 -15.80
CA VAL A 91 1.79 -2.60 -14.43
C VAL A 91 0.35 -2.12 -14.38
N SER A 92 -0.51 -2.91 -13.78
CA SER A 92 -1.89 -2.49 -13.48
C SER A 92 -2.04 -2.35 -11.97
N LEU A 93 -2.57 -1.23 -11.51
CA LEU A 93 -2.82 -0.97 -10.10
C LEU A 93 -4.31 -0.83 -9.87
N VAL A 94 -4.81 -1.45 -8.79
CA VAL A 94 -6.15 -1.22 -8.30
C VAL A 94 -6.13 -0.56 -6.93
N VAL A 95 -6.91 0.51 -6.80
CA VAL A 95 -7.23 1.16 -5.53
C VAL A 95 -8.46 0.48 -4.95
N VAL A 96 -8.31 -0.23 -3.82
CA VAL A 96 -9.30 -1.19 -3.33
C VAL A 96 -10.62 -0.56 -2.86
N GLU A 97 -10.58 0.66 -2.31
CA GLU A 97 -11.75 1.34 -1.77
C GLU A 97 -12.73 1.76 -2.89
N PRO A 98 -12.29 2.53 -3.91
CA PRO A 98 -13.12 2.85 -5.07
C PRO A 98 -13.05 1.80 -6.17
N MET A 99 -12.36 0.67 -6.02
CA MET A 99 -12.12 -0.28 -7.11
C MET A 99 -11.62 0.37 -8.42
N LEU A 100 -10.78 1.40 -8.28
CA LEU A 100 -10.28 2.20 -9.40
C LEU A 100 -9.04 1.54 -9.98
N TRP A 101 -9.13 1.10 -11.23
CA TRP A 101 -8.02 0.52 -11.96
C TRP A 101 -7.25 1.57 -12.76
N THR A 102 -5.93 1.47 -12.72
CA THR A 102 -4.98 2.31 -13.45
C THR A 102 -3.93 1.43 -14.10
N ARG A 103 -3.49 1.78 -15.30
CA ARG A 103 -2.43 1.06 -16.01
C ARG A 103 -1.24 1.97 -16.29
N PHE A 104 -0.05 1.45 -16.02
CA PHE A 104 1.25 2.05 -16.33
C PHE A 104 1.91 1.21 -17.42
N ASP A 105 2.00 1.74 -18.64
CA ASP A 105 2.54 1.02 -19.79
C ASP A 105 3.59 1.85 -20.54
N GLN A 106 4.54 1.19 -21.20
CA GLN A 106 5.54 1.90 -21.99
C GLN A 106 4.88 2.44 -23.27
N GLY A 107 4.94 3.76 -23.45
CA GLY A 107 4.55 4.46 -24.66
C GLY A 107 5.76 5.00 -25.43
N PRO A 108 5.53 5.64 -26.59
CA PRO A 108 6.59 6.23 -27.40
C PRO A 108 7.41 7.31 -26.67
N GLU A 109 6.78 8.01 -25.72
CA GLU A 109 7.38 9.09 -24.91
C GLU A 109 7.81 8.61 -23.51
N GLY A 110 7.89 7.29 -23.31
CA GLY A 110 8.19 6.67 -22.02
C GLY A 110 6.96 6.15 -21.30
N LEU A 111 7.07 5.92 -19.99
CA LEU A 111 6.00 5.33 -19.20
C LEU A 111 4.74 6.22 -19.21
N ARG A 112 3.61 5.70 -19.66
CA ARG A 112 2.31 6.37 -19.69
C ARG A 112 1.45 5.86 -18.54
N THR A 113 0.71 6.77 -17.89
CA THR A 113 -0.31 6.44 -16.89
C THR A 113 -1.69 6.60 -17.53
N THR A 114 -2.53 5.57 -17.44
CA THR A 114 -3.94 5.62 -17.89
C THR A 114 -4.82 5.25 -16.70
N VAL A 115 -5.43 6.27 -16.08
CA VAL A 115 -6.37 6.10 -14.96
C VAL A 115 -7.74 5.68 -15.49
N HIS A 116 -8.47 4.90 -14.70
CA HIS A 116 -9.83 4.43 -15.01
C HIS A 116 -9.89 3.46 -16.21
N VAL A 117 -9.00 2.46 -16.21
CA VAL A 117 -9.10 1.31 -17.12
C VAL A 117 -10.09 0.26 -16.59
N THR A 118 -10.51 -0.69 -17.42
CA THR A 118 -11.45 -1.74 -17.00
C THR A 118 -10.84 -2.75 -16.01
N GLY A 119 -9.52 -2.89 -16.01
CA GLY A 119 -8.81 -3.87 -15.20
C GLY A 119 -7.42 -4.16 -15.72
N ALA A 120 -6.74 -5.13 -15.10
CA ALA A 120 -5.45 -5.60 -15.57
C ALA A 120 -5.54 -6.32 -16.92
N LEU A 121 -4.55 -6.11 -17.78
CA LEU A 121 -4.39 -6.91 -19.00
C LEU A 121 -3.53 -8.14 -18.74
N ARG A 122 -3.64 -9.14 -19.64
CA ARG A 122 -2.83 -10.35 -19.56
C ARG A 122 -1.34 -9.98 -19.63
N GLY A 123 -0.58 -10.47 -18.66
CA GLY A 123 0.87 -10.28 -18.59
C GLY A 123 1.30 -9.06 -17.77
N ASP A 124 0.36 -8.21 -17.37
CA ASP A 124 0.65 -7.11 -16.45
C ASP A 124 1.06 -7.64 -15.08
N LEU A 125 2.02 -6.97 -14.45
CA LEU A 125 2.20 -7.07 -13.00
C LEU A 125 1.03 -6.32 -12.34
N VAL A 126 0.34 -6.95 -11.40
CA VAL A 126 -0.80 -6.32 -10.72
C VAL A 126 -0.41 -5.86 -9.31
N LEU A 127 -0.71 -4.61 -9.01
CA LEU A 127 -0.56 -3.98 -7.72
C LEU A 127 -1.94 -3.80 -7.09
N VAL A 128 -2.09 -4.20 -5.83
CA VAL A 128 -3.29 -3.94 -5.02
C VAL A 128 -2.87 -3.03 -3.87
N SER A 129 -3.54 -1.89 -3.73
CA SER A 129 -3.25 -0.87 -2.72
C SER A 129 -4.51 -0.09 -2.37
N GLY A 130 -4.44 0.76 -1.35
CA GLY A 130 -5.49 1.74 -1.04
C GLY A 130 -5.12 3.17 -1.38
N GLU A 131 -6.12 4.04 -1.32
CA GLU A 131 -6.01 5.45 -1.66
C GLU A 131 -5.04 6.19 -0.73
N ALA A 132 -5.19 5.99 0.59
CA ALA A 132 -4.34 6.62 1.60
C ALA A 132 -2.85 6.29 1.39
N VAL A 133 -2.57 5.04 1.01
CA VAL A 133 -1.20 4.58 0.73
C VAL A 133 -0.61 5.33 -0.46
N LEU A 134 -1.38 5.45 -1.55
CA LEU A 134 -0.94 6.17 -2.75
C LEU A 134 -0.71 7.65 -2.47
N THR A 135 -1.60 8.30 -1.71
CA THR A 135 -1.43 9.70 -1.32
C THR A 135 -0.16 9.91 -0.49
N GLU A 136 0.15 9.01 0.45
CA GLU A 136 1.39 9.08 1.25
C GLU A 136 2.65 8.84 0.41
N ILE A 137 2.60 7.92 -0.57
CA ILE A 137 3.71 7.69 -1.50
C ILE A 137 3.91 8.90 -2.41
N ALA A 138 2.84 9.43 -2.99
CA ALA A 138 2.85 10.62 -3.83
C ALA A 138 3.35 11.86 -3.09
N SER A 139 3.03 11.96 -1.80
CA SER A 139 3.53 13.00 -0.90
C SER A 139 4.93 12.73 -0.35
N ARG A 140 5.60 11.65 -0.80
CA ARG A 140 6.92 11.20 -0.35
C ARG A 140 7.05 10.97 1.16
N ARG A 141 5.97 10.61 1.83
CA ARG A 141 5.94 10.26 3.27
C ARG A 141 6.04 8.76 3.51
N LEU A 142 5.82 7.95 2.47
CA LEU A 142 5.92 6.51 2.48
C LEU A 142 6.65 6.06 1.21
N THR A 143 7.65 5.17 1.35
CA THR A 143 8.24 4.53 0.16
C THR A 143 7.43 3.32 -0.27
N PHE A 144 7.49 2.98 -1.56
CA PHE A 144 6.83 1.79 -2.08
C PHE A 144 7.31 0.51 -1.38
N GLY A 145 8.62 0.38 -1.15
CA GLY A 145 9.19 -0.75 -0.42
C GLY A 145 8.69 -0.87 1.02
N GLN A 146 8.53 0.25 1.73
CA GLN A 146 7.90 0.26 3.06
C GLN A 146 6.43 -0.16 2.99
N ALA A 147 5.69 0.31 1.98
CA ALA A 147 4.29 -0.04 1.79
C ALA A 147 4.10 -1.55 1.58
N VAL A 148 4.96 -2.17 0.76
CA VAL A 148 5.00 -3.63 0.56
C VAL A 148 5.35 -4.36 1.87
N LYS A 149 6.39 -3.91 2.58
CA LYS A 149 6.80 -4.52 3.86
C LYS A 149 5.71 -4.47 4.94
N ARG A 150 4.91 -3.40 4.95
CA ARG A 150 3.77 -3.24 5.87
C ARG A 150 2.53 -4.02 5.44
N GLY A 151 2.53 -4.61 4.24
CA GLY A 151 1.40 -5.35 3.68
C GLY A 151 0.26 -4.48 3.16
N VAL A 152 0.46 -3.16 3.09
CA VAL A 152 -0.54 -2.20 2.56
C VAL A 152 -0.43 -2.05 1.03
N VAL A 153 0.55 -2.70 0.42
CA VAL A 153 0.64 -2.96 -1.02
C VAL A 153 0.93 -4.43 -1.23
N ARG A 154 0.26 -5.04 -2.21
CA ARG A 154 0.53 -6.42 -2.63
C ARG A 154 0.74 -6.51 -4.13
N LEU A 155 1.65 -7.40 -4.54
CA LEU A 155 2.01 -7.61 -5.94
C LEU A 155 1.59 -9.00 -6.41
N TYR A 156 1.10 -9.09 -7.64
CA TYR A 156 0.69 -10.33 -8.29
C TYR A 156 1.29 -10.40 -9.69
N GLY A 157 1.98 -11.50 -9.98
CA GLY A 157 2.69 -11.73 -11.24
C GLY A 157 3.63 -12.92 -11.08
N THR A 158 4.50 -13.13 -12.06
CA THR A 158 5.55 -14.14 -11.92
C THR A 158 6.60 -13.70 -10.89
N ALA A 159 7.23 -14.64 -10.20
CA ALA A 159 8.27 -14.32 -9.21
C ALA A 159 9.41 -13.45 -9.78
N PRO A 160 9.90 -13.67 -11.02
CA PRO A 160 10.89 -12.79 -11.63
C PRO A 160 10.37 -11.37 -11.87
N GLN A 161 9.11 -11.21 -12.31
CA GLN A 161 8.51 -9.89 -12.50
C GLN A 161 8.42 -9.11 -11.18
N ILE A 162 7.96 -9.76 -10.11
CA ILE A 162 7.85 -9.13 -8.78
C ILE A 162 9.24 -8.74 -8.27
N ALA A 163 10.22 -9.64 -8.34
CA ALA A 163 11.57 -9.38 -7.86
C ALA A 163 12.21 -8.21 -8.62
N GLN A 164 12.11 -8.20 -9.95
CA GLN A 164 12.66 -7.11 -10.77
C GLN A 164 11.98 -5.77 -10.45
N PHE A 165 10.66 -5.77 -10.27
CA PHE A 165 9.92 -4.56 -9.94
C PHE A 165 10.35 -4.00 -8.57
N LEU A 166 10.47 -4.85 -7.56
CA LEU A 166 10.91 -4.44 -6.22
C LEU A 166 12.35 -3.94 -6.21
N LEU A 167 13.25 -4.56 -6.97
CA LEU A 167 14.64 -4.10 -7.12
C LEU A 167 14.72 -2.69 -7.74
N SER A 168 13.78 -2.35 -8.62
CA SER A 168 13.82 -1.10 -9.37
C SER A 168 13.09 0.05 -8.65
N TYR A 169 12.06 -0.27 -7.85
CA TYR A 169 11.09 0.71 -7.38
C TYR A 169 10.88 0.74 -5.86
N SER A 170 11.67 0.01 -5.07
CA SER A 170 11.54 0.05 -3.60
C SER A 170 11.61 1.47 -3.03
N ASP A 171 12.44 2.31 -3.64
CA ASP A 171 12.75 3.65 -3.13
C ASP A 171 11.84 4.73 -3.70
N VAL A 172 10.87 4.38 -4.55
CA VAL A 172 9.83 5.31 -5.03
C VAL A 172 9.08 5.88 -3.84
N GLY A 173 8.94 7.21 -3.81
CA GLY A 173 8.37 7.94 -2.67
C GLY A 173 9.40 8.30 -1.58
N ALA A 174 10.69 8.05 -1.80
CA ALA A 174 11.73 8.58 -0.91
C ALA A 174 11.83 10.11 -1.03
N ASN A 175 12.10 10.77 0.10
CA ASN A 175 12.53 12.17 0.08
C ASN A 175 14.03 12.24 -0.22
N ASP A 176 14.42 13.13 -1.14
CA ASP A 176 15.82 13.36 -1.50
C ASP A 176 16.70 13.72 -0.28
N SER A 177 16.10 14.32 0.76
CA SER A 177 16.78 14.65 2.02
C SER A 177 17.18 13.45 2.89
N ALA A 178 16.56 12.26 2.70
CA ALA A 178 16.91 11.07 3.46
C ALA A 178 18.23 10.42 2.98
N VAL A 179 18.60 10.65 1.72
CA VAL A 179 19.83 10.10 1.12
C VAL A 179 21.07 10.89 1.58
N GLU A 180 20.94 12.20 1.82
CA GLU A 180 22.07 13.05 2.22
C GLU A 180 22.51 12.86 3.69
N THR A 181 21.67 12.27 4.54
CA THR A 181 22.01 12.04 5.95
C THR A 181 22.92 10.82 6.17
N SER A 182 23.05 9.94 5.17
CA SER A 182 23.84 8.70 5.29
C SER A 182 25.31 8.86 4.84
N LEU A 183 25.64 9.97 4.15
CA LEU A 183 26.95 10.16 3.51
C LEU A 183 27.84 11.24 4.16
N ARG A 184 27.58 11.62 5.42
CA ARG A 184 28.58 12.37 6.20
C ARG A 184 29.50 11.39 6.95
N PRO A 185 30.76 11.21 6.52
CA PRO A 185 31.75 10.57 7.38
C PRO A 185 32.08 11.58 8.48
N VAL A 186 31.61 11.31 9.70
CA VAL A 186 32.13 11.96 10.91
C VAL A 186 33.51 11.35 11.19
N PHE A 187 34.51 11.74 10.41
CA PHE A 187 35.90 11.66 10.85
C PHE A 187 36.22 12.97 11.56
N SER A 188 36.01 12.98 12.89
CA SER A 188 36.66 13.96 13.77
C SER A 188 37.76 13.21 14.54
N LEU A 189 38.98 13.34 14.05
CA LEU A 189 40.20 12.90 14.73
C LEU A 189 40.95 14.15 15.22
N ALA A 190 40.95 14.35 16.54
CA ALA A 190 42.03 14.91 17.37
C ALA A 190 41.46 15.07 18.79
N SER A 191 41.67 14.12 19.71
CA SER A 191 42.87 13.96 20.54
C SER A 191 43.13 15.17 21.47
N VAL A 192 42.99 14.96 22.78
CA VAL A 192 43.99 15.26 23.83
C VAL A 192 43.39 15.07 25.23
N ALA A 193 44.26 14.58 26.12
CA ALA A 193 44.25 14.62 27.58
C ALA A 193 43.59 13.46 28.35
N ALA A 194 44.48 12.53 28.69
CA ALA A 194 44.51 11.67 29.85
C ALA A 194 43.96 12.29 31.15
N GLY A 195 43.27 11.47 31.95
CA GLY A 195 42.93 11.75 33.34
C GLY A 195 41.86 10.81 33.90
N SER A 196 42.26 9.64 34.38
CA SER A 196 41.49 8.78 35.30
C SER A 196 42.26 8.69 36.63
N PRO A 197 41.69 8.21 37.76
CA PRO A 197 40.29 7.88 38.07
C PRO A 197 39.80 8.51 39.41
N HIS A 198 38.50 8.45 39.70
CA HIS A 198 38.05 8.37 41.10
C HIS A 198 36.87 7.41 41.27
N PHE A 199 37.09 6.46 42.18
CA PHE A 199 36.18 5.45 42.69
C PHE A 199 34.98 6.03 43.46
N ALA A 200 33.79 5.48 43.26
CA ALA A 200 32.71 5.26 44.26
C ALA A 200 31.64 4.35 43.60
N SER A 201 31.65 3.04 43.80
CA SER A 201 31.07 2.28 44.92
C SER A 201 29.54 2.34 45.03
N LEU A 202 28.92 1.23 44.59
CA LEU A 202 27.77 0.50 45.14
C LEU A 202 26.53 1.29 45.62
N GLN A 203 25.35 0.97 45.07
CA GLN A 203 24.39 0.08 45.75
C GLN A 203 23.15 -0.25 44.89
N SER A 204 22.80 -1.52 44.96
CA SER A 204 21.61 -2.25 44.53
C SER A 204 20.28 -1.69 45.04
N HIS A 205 19.18 -1.90 44.30
CA HIS A 205 17.99 -2.68 44.74
C HIS A 205 17.10 -3.04 43.53
N PRO A 206 16.60 -4.29 43.43
CA PRO A 206 15.63 -4.70 42.43
C PRO A 206 14.20 -4.51 42.95
N VAL A 207 13.29 -4.02 42.11
CA VAL A 207 11.85 -4.18 42.32
C VAL A 207 11.31 -4.98 41.15
N GLY A 208 11.09 -6.27 41.41
CA GLY A 208 10.29 -7.13 40.55
C GLY A 208 8.81 -6.84 40.80
N ILE A 209 8.04 -6.73 39.71
CA ILE A 209 6.60 -6.95 39.73
C ILE A 209 6.31 -7.90 38.58
N ALA A 210 5.88 -9.11 38.93
CA ALA A 210 5.40 -10.16 38.05
C ALA A 210 3.94 -9.86 37.61
N PRO A 211 3.45 -10.51 36.55
CA PRO A 211 2.30 -10.08 35.77
C PRO A 211 0.98 -10.54 36.38
N ALA A 212 -0.06 -9.71 36.28
CA ALA A 212 -1.43 -10.14 36.49
C ALA A 212 -1.98 -10.70 35.18
N GLU A 213 -2.16 -12.02 35.16
CA GLU A 213 -2.98 -12.74 34.19
C GLU A 213 -4.46 -12.42 34.43
N LEU A 214 -5.17 -12.03 33.38
CA LEU A 214 -6.63 -12.12 33.31
C LEU A 214 -6.98 -12.79 31.98
N GLY A 215 -7.17 -14.09 32.07
CA GLY A 215 -7.87 -14.85 31.05
C GLY A 215 -9.37 -14.58 31.13
N CYS A 216 -9.99 -14.35 29.97
CA CYS A 216 -11.40 -14.64 29.75
C CYS A 216 -11.51 -15.42 28.44
N THR A 217 -11.85 -16.69 28.58
CA THR A 217 -12.25 -17.63 27.54
C THR A 217 -13.53 -17.18 26.83
N PRO A 218 -13.73 -17.57 25.55
CA PRO A 218 -14.91 -17.21 24.78
C PRO A 218 -16.11 -18.08 25.19
N ASP A 219 -17.25 -17.44 25.44
CA ASP A 219 -18.51 -18.11 25.67
C ASP A 219 -19.15 -18.52 24.33
N HIS A 220 -19.56 -19.78 24.26
CA HIS A 220 -20.14 -20.40 23.07
C HIS A 220 -21.63 -20.03 22.98
N ALA A 221 -22.03 -19.36 21.89
CA ALA A 221 -23.43 -19.32 21.47
C ALA A 221 -23.60 -20.23 20.25
N GLU A 222 -24.20 -21.41 20.49
CA GLU A 222 -24.78 -22.28 19.47
C GLU A 222 -25.80 -21.52 18.62
N ILE A 223 -25.67 -21.59 17.30
CA ILE A 223 -26.72 -21.21 16.36
C ILE A 223 -27.34 -22.50 15.85
N SER A 224 -28.56 -22.78 16.31
CA SER A 224 -29.38 -23.93 15.89
C SER A 224 -29.92 -23.69 14.48
N PHE A 225 -29.78 -24.70 13.61
CA PHE A 225 -30.33 -24.72 12.26
C PHE A 225 -31.81 -25.09 12.32
N HIS A 226 -32.68 -24.21 11.81
CA HIS A 226 -34.07 -24.55 11.56
C HIS A 226 -34.21 -25.16 10.17
N GLU A 227 -34.41 -26.48 10.15
CA GLU A 227 -34.85 -27.24 8.99
C GLU A 227 -36.33 -26.93 8.73
N GLY A 228 -36.64 -26.42 7.53
CA GLY A 228 -37.97 -26.02 7.09
C GLY A 228 -38.39 -26.80 5.85
N GLU A 229 -39.57 -27.39 5.94
CA GLU A 229 -40.05 -28.56 5.21
C GLU A 229 -40.23 -28.43 3.69
N ARG A 230 -40.13 -29.62 3.07
CA ARG A 230 -40.64 -29.97 1.75
C ARG A 230 -42.15 -29.77 1.65
N GLN A 231 -42.59 -29.21 0.52
CA GLN A 231 -43.74 -29.69 -0.25
C GLN A 231 -43.60 -29.25 -1.71
#